data_AF-A0A368YAM3-F1
#
_entry.id   AF-A0A368YAM3-F1
#
_cell.length_a   1.000
_cell.length_b   1.000
_cell.length_c   1.000
_cell.angle_alpha   90.00
_cell.angle_beta   90.00
_cell.angle_gamma   90.00
#
_symmetry.space_group_name_H-M   'P 1'
#
loop_
_entity.id
_entity.type
_entity.pdbx_description
1 polymer ?
#
loop_
_entity_poly.entity_id
_entity_poly.type
_entity_poly.pdbx_seq_one_letter_code
_entity_poly.pdbx_strand_id
1 'polypeptide(L)'
;MLVVKKIIDNHPAEDSDIVIKDKKKIKEVLSLVEGVHVENIENEQAMNKIKSGTVYIFGFFNENKSTTQKGEYAFSILEDGSIIFTYDNINNTQTPVITTQKQKDKLNKIKQLLNIL
;
A
#
# COMPACT_ATOMS: atom_id res chain seq x y z
N MET A 1 12.28 -6.45 -2.19
CA MET A 1 11.30 -7.09 -1.27
C MET A 1 10.09 -6.18 -1.10
N LEU A 2 8.96 -6.77 -0.75
CA LEU A 2 7.74 -6.08 -0.35
C LEU A 2 7.53 -6.33 1.15
N VAL A 3 7.21 -5.28 1.90
CA VAL A 3 6.72 -5.36 3.27
C VAL A 3 5.28 -4.90 3.26
N VAL A 4 4.38 -5.74 3.77
CA VAL A 4 3.00 -5.35 3.98
C VAL A 4 2.80 -5.09 5.47
N LYS A 5 2.17 -3.97 5.81
CA LYS A 5 1.78 -3.63 7.18
C LYS A 5 0.28 -3.44 7.26
N LYS A 6 -0.38 -4.08 8.22
CA LYS A 6 -1.76 -3.82 8.59
C LYS A 6 -1.82 -2.86 9.77
N ILE A 7 -2.54 -1.76 9.62
CA ILE A 7 -2.78 -0.76 10.68
C ILE A 7 -4.28 -0.68 10.92
N ILE A 8 -4.69 -0.66 12.19
CA ILE A 8 -6.07 -0.51 12.65
C ILE A 8 -6.09 0.72 13.56
N ASP A 9 -6.84 1.75 13.19
CA ASP A 9 -7.00 2.98 13.97
C ASP A 9 -5.66 3.59 14.42
N ASN A 10 -4.71 3.68 13.48
CA ASN A 10 -3.35 4.19 13.68
C ASN A 10 -2.45 3.33 14.60
N HIS A 11 -2.88 2.13 14.97
CA HIS A 11 -2.06 1.14 15.68
C HIS A 11 -1.68 -0.02 14.73
N PRO A 12 -0.41 -0.43 14.67
CA PRO A 12 -0.04 -1.66 13.97
C PRO A 12 -0.83 -2.84 14.55
N ALA A 13 -1.43 -3.67 13.69
CA ALA A 13 -2.04 -4.91 14.15
C ALA A 13 -0.95 -5.88 14.65
N GLU A 14 -1.29 -6.79 15.56
CA GLU A 14 -0.38 -7.88 15.95
C GLU A 14 0.04 -8.69 14.71
N ASP A 15 1.31 -9.10 14.64
CA ASP A 15 1.91 -9.82 13.50
C ASP A 15 1.74 -9.17 12.12
N SER A 16 1.63 -7.83 12.08
CA SER A 16 1.26 -7.09 10.88
C SER A 16 2.35 -6.94 9.81
N ASP A 17 3.62 -7.19 10.14
CA ASP A 17 4.75 -6.96 9.23
C ASP A 17 5.08 -8.22 8.43
N ILE A 18 4.49 -8.34 7.23
CA ILE A 18 4.68 -9.50 6.36
C ILE A 18 5.73 -9.17 5.29
N VAL A 19 6.84 -9.91 5.31
CA VAL A 19 7.95 -9.73 4.36
C VAL A 19 7.83 -10.72 3.21
N ILE A 20 7.66 -10.19 2.00
CA ILE A 20 7.56 -10.95 0.75
C ILE A 20 8.85 -10.72 -0.06
N LYS A 21 9.57 -11.82 -0.33
CA LYS A 21 10.79 -11.81 -1.17
C LYS A 21 10.59 -12.41 -2.56
N ASP A 22 9.44 -13.05 -2.81
CA ASP A 22 9.10 -13.64 -4.10
C ASP A 22 8.88 -12.53 -5.15
N LYS A 23 9.83 -12.41 -6.08
CA LYS A 23 9.82 -11.39 -7.14
C LYS A 23 8.61 -11.52 -8.08
N LYS A 24 8.05 -12.73 -8.27
CA LYS A 24 6.86 -12.94 -9.09
C LYS A 24 5.63 -12.37 -8.40
N LYS A 25 5.44 -12.68 -7.12
CA LYS A 25 4.33 -12.11 -6.32
C LYS A 25 4.40 -10.59 -6.24
N ILE A 26 5.59 -10.03 -6.04
CA ILE A 26 5.81 -8.58 -5.99
C ILE A 26 5.38 -7.91 -7.30
N LYS A 27 5.79 -8.46 -8.45
CA LYS A 27 5.39 -7.94 -9.76
C LYS A 27 3.88 -8.01 -9.96
N GLU A 28 3.26 -9.12 -9.57
CA GLU A 28 1.82 -9.32 -9.74
C GLU A 28 1.00 -8.36 -8.86
N VAL A 29 1.46 -8.03 -7.64
CA VAL A 29 0.85 -6.96 -6.82
C VAL A 29 0.90 -5.61 -7.54
N LEU A 30 2.04 -5.24 -8.11
CA LEU A 30 2.18 -3.98 -8.84
C LEU A 30 1.27 -3.93 -10.06
N SER A 31 1.20 -5.02 -10.84
CA SER A 31 0.31 -5.12 -11.99
C SER A 31 -1.18 -5.05 -11.63
N LEU A 32 -1.57 -5.48 -10.43
CA LEU A 32 -2.97 -5.35 -9.98
C LEU A 32 -3.36 -3.89 -9.78
N VAL A 33 -2.46 -3.04 -9.27
CA VAL A 33 -2.75 -1.63 -8.99
C VAL A 33 -2.42 -0.69 -10.15
N GLU A 34 -1.80 -1.21 -11.20
CA GLU A 34 -1.50 -0.47 -12.43
C GLU A 34 -2.78 -0.04 -13.17
N GLY A 35 -2.75 1.13 -13.81
CA GLY A 35 -3.82 1.63 -14.68
C GLY A 35 -5.13 2.00 -13.98
N VAL A 36 -5.16 2.09 -12.64
CA VAL A 36 -6.35 2.57 -11.92
C VAL A 36 -6.57 4.07 -12.14
N HIS A 37 -7.83 4.48 -12.25
CA HIS A 37 -8.19 5.89 -12.31
C HIS A 37 -8.04 6.53 -10.93
N VAL A 38 -7.37 7.68 -10.89
CA VAL A 38 -7.06 8.40 -9.66
C VAL A 38 -7.39 9.89 -9.79
N GLU A 39 -7.59 10.54 -8.65
CA GLU A 39 -7.73 11.99 -8.51
C GLU A 39 -6.82 12.51 -7.40
N ASN A 40 -6.51 13.80 -7.43
CA ASN A 40 -5.72 14.45 -6.40
C ASN A 40 -6.47 14.46 -5.06
N ILE A 41 -5.74 14.24 -3.98
CA ILE A 41 -6.24 14.41 -2.61
C ILE A 41 -5.26 15.27 -1.81
N GLU A 42 -5.79 16.10 -0.91
CA GLU A 42 -4.96 16.89 -0.01
C GLU A 42 -4.15 15.99 0.92
N ASN A 43 -2.91 16.38 1.22
CA ASN A 43 -2.01 15.60 2.09
C ASN A 43 -2.65 15.26 3.44
N GLU A 44 -3.26 16.25 4.09
CA GLU A 44 -3.92 16.07 5.38
C GLU A 44 -5.11 15.09 5.27
N GLN A 45 -5.90 15.19 4.21
CA GLN A 45 -7.03 14.28 3.97
C GLN A 45 -6.56 12.85 3.72
N ALA A 46 -5.49 12.66 2.93
CA ALA A 46 -4.89 11.35 2.71
C ALA A 46 -4.37 10.74 4.02
N MET A 47 -3.67 11.53 4.84
CA MET A 47 -3.19 11.07 6.15
C MET A 47 -4.32 10.73 7.11
N ASN A 48 -5.39 11.54 7.14
CA ASN A 48 -6.56 11.27 7.98
C ASN A 48 -7.28 9.98 7.55
N LYS A 49 -7.36 9.69 6.24
CA LYS A 49 -7.90 8.42 5.73
C LYS A 49 -7.03 7.22 6.12
N ILE A 50 -5.70 7.33 6.04
CA ILE A 50 -4.78 6.25 6.43
C ILE A 50 -4.85 5.98 7.94
N LYS A 51 -4.99 7.01 8.76
CA LYS A 51 -5.07 6.89 10.22
C LYS A 51 -6.42 6.39 10.74
N SER A 52 -7.48 6.47 9.93
CA SER A 52 -8.83 6.08 10.33
C SER A 52 -9.20 4.70 9.78
N GLY A 53 -9.58 3.78 10.66
CA GLY A 53 -9.99 2.43 10.28
C GLY A 53 -8.82 1.52 9.93
N THR A 54 -9.11 0.48 9.14
CA THR A 54 -8.13 -0.53 8.74
C THR A 54 -7.49 -0.16 7.40
N VAL A 55 -6.16 -0.16 7.35
CA VAL A 55 -5.36 0.10 6.15
C VAL A 55 -4.24 -0.92 6.00
N TYR A 56 -3.96 -1.28 4.76
CA TYR A 56 -2.83 -2.12 4.36
C TYR A 56 -1.81 -1.26 3.63
N ILE A 57 -0.62 -1.11 4.20
CA ILE A 57 0.48 -0.35 3.62
C ILE A 57 1.43 -1.33 2.93
N PHE A 58 1.69 -1.10 1.64
CA PHE A 58 2.57 -1.91 0.81
C PHE A 58 3.85 -1.12 0.53
N GLY A 59 4.93 -1.44 1.23
CA GLY A 59 6.23 -0.80 1.08
C GLY A 59 7.21 -1.65 0.27
N PHE A 60 7.77 -1.09 -0.80
CA PHE A 60 8.73 -1.76 -1.68
C PHE A 60 10.14 -1.26 -1.43
N PHE A 61 11.07 -2.21 -1.25
CA PHE A 61 12.45 -1.96 -0.85
C PHE A 61 13.41 -2.73 -1.74
N ASN A 62 14.56 -2.14 -2.05
CA ASN A 62 15.67 -2.90 -2.60
C ASN A 62 16.20 -3.92 -1.58
N GLU A 63 16.70 -5.06 -2.05
CA GLU A 63 17.09 -6.22 -1.22
C GLU A 63 18.20 -5.91 -0.20
N ASN A 64 18.92 -4.79 -0.38
CA ASN A 64 20.03 -4.35 0.48
C ASN A 64 19.63 -3.31 1.54
N LYS A 65 18.34 -2.92 1.64
CA LYS A 65 17.87 -1.88 2.58
C LYS A 65 17.07 -2.47 3.74
N SER A 66 17.26 -1.91 4.93
CA SER A 66 16.50 -2.25 6.14
C SER A 66 15.03 -1.85 6.01
N THR A 67 14.12 -2.65 6.60
CA THR A 67 12.69 -2.36 6.72
C THR A 67 12.38 -1.17 7.63
N THR A 68 13.38 -0.67 8.37
CA THR A 68 13.30 0.53 9.22
C THR A 68 13.42 1.85 8.44
N GLN A 69 13.77 1.80 7.15
CA GLN A 69 13.86 2.99 6.30
C GLN A 69 12.55 3.25 5.56
N LYS A 70 12.38 4.45 4.99
CA LYS A 70 11.27 4.75 4.09
C LYS A 70 11.43 3.89 2.83
N GLY A 71 10.36 3.19 2.43
CA GLY A 71 10.34 2.40 1.20
C GLY A 71 10.66 3.26 -0.02
N GLU A 72 11.25 2.65 -1.04
CA GLU A 72 11.55 3.33 -2.30
C GLU A 72 10.26 3.63 -3.06
N TYR A 73 9.23 2.82 -2.87
CA TYR A 73 7.89 3.08 -3.34
C TYR A 73 6.90 2.52 -2.31
N ALA A 74 5.75 3.19 -2.15
CA ALA A 74 4.68 2.64 -1.34
C ALA A 74 3.30 3.11 -1.80
N PHE A 75 2.30 2.30 -1.51
CA PHE A 75 0.90 2.70 -1.58
C PHE A 75 0.14 2.08 -0.40
N SER A 76 -1.02 2.64 -0.11
CA SER A 76 -1.92 2.17 0.94
C SER A 76 -3.25 1.75 0.33
N ILE A 77 -3.84 0.66 0.81
CA ILE A 77 -5.21 0.28 0.46
C ILE A 77 -6.04 0.29 1.73
N LEU A 78 -7.07 1.12 1.77
CA LEU A 78 -8.06 1.11 2.86
C LEU A 78 -8.89 -0.18 2.77
N GLU A 79 -9.43 -0.64 3.90
CA GLU A 79 -10.26 -1.85 3.92
C GLU A 79 -11.46 -1.75 2.97
N ASP A 80 -11.98 -0.55 2.68
CA ASP A 80 -13.06 -0.39 1.71
C ASP A 80 -12.64 -0.53 0.23
N GLY A 81 -11.34 -0.67 -0.04
CA GLY A 81 -10.76 -0.84 -1.36
C GLY A 81 -10.24 0.44 -2.00
N SER A 82 -10.34 1.60 -1.33
CA SER A 82 -9.72 2.84 -1.83
C SER A 82 -8.20 2.71 -1.78
N ILE A 83 -7.52 3.03 -2.89
CA ILE A 83 -6.05 3.01 -2.95
C ILE A 83 -5.53 4.45 -2.89
N ILE A 84 -4.60 4.70 -1.97
CA ILE A 84 -3.91 5.98 -1.80
C ILE A 84 -2.46 5.78 -2.20
N PHE A 85 -2.03 6.52 -3.22
CA PHE A 85 -0.64 6.57 -3.66
C PHE A 85 -0.01 7.84 -3.10
N THR A 86 0.97 7.69 -2.22
CA THR A 86 1.73 8.81 -1.63
C THR A 86 3.05 9.05 -2.36
N TYR A 87 3.30 8.31 -3.44
CA TYR A 87 4.48 8.37 -4.29
C TYR A 87 4.07 8.44 -5.75
N ASP A 88 4.61 9.41 -6.46
CA ASP A 88 4.44 9.54 -7.92
C ASP A 88 5.50 8.74 -8.67
N ASN A 89 6.66 8.51 -8.03
CA ASN A 89 7.77 7.73 -8.56
C ASN A 89 8.64 7.16 -7.42
N ILE A 90 9.57 6.27 -7.76
CA ILE A 90 10.56 5.72 -6.84
C ILE A 90 11.32 6.87 -6.16
N ASN A 91 11.33 6.85 -4.82
CA ASN A 91 11.93 7.84 -3.93
C ASN A 91 11.34 9.26 -4.03
N ASN A 92 10.19 9.46 -4.70
CA ASN A 92 9.55 10.76 -4.82
C ASN A 92 8.14 10.76 -4.20
N THR A 93 8.00 11.42 -3.04
CA THR A 93 6.69 11.70 -2.43
C THR A 93 6.24 13.10 -2.83
N GLN A 94 5.22 13.18 -3.69
CA GLN A 94 4.57 14.40 -4.17
C GLN A 94 3.12 14.45 -3.65
N THR A 95 2.23 15.19 -4.34
CA THR A 95 0.81 15.29 -4.02
C THR A 95 0.14 13.91 -4.08
N PRO A 96 -0.44 13.41 -2.97
CA PRO A 96 -1.04 12.11 -2.97
C PRO A 96 -2.25 12.08 -3.90
N VAL A 97 -2.48 10.91 -4.48
CA VAL A 97 -3.66 10.63 -5.30
C VAL A 97 -4.42 9.46 -4.71
N ILE A 98 -5.74 9.46 -4.93
CA ILE A 98 -6.64 8.40 -4.47
C ILE A 98 -7.45 7.86 -5.65
N THR A 99 -7.74 6.57 -5.64
CA THR A 99 -8.60 5.97 -6.67
C THR A 99 -10.01 6.53 -6.64
N THR A 100 -10.56 6.86 -7.81
CA THR A 100 -11.94 7.36 -7.94
C THR A 100 -13.01 6.27 -7.74
N GLN A 101 -12.61 5.00 -7.79
CA GLN A 101 -13.47 3.84 -7.56
C GLN A 101 -12.84 2.88 -6.55
N LYS A 102 -13.66 2.27 -5.70
CA LYS A 102 -13.23 1.27 -4.72
C LYS A 102 -12.74 0.01 -5.42
N GLN A 103 -11.51 -0.39 -5.15
CA GLN A 103 -10.84 -1.53 -5.75
C GLN A 103 -10.90 -2.78 -4.84
N LYS A 104 -12.06 -3.06 -4.23
CA LYS A 104 -12.20 -4.14 -3.22
C LYS A 104 -11.79 -5.51 -3.78
N ASP A 105 -12.12 -5.81 -5.03
CA ASP A 105 -11.71 -7.06 -5.68
C ASP A 105 -10.20 -7.17 -5.84
N LYS A 106 -9.52 -6.06 -6.13
CA LYS A 106 -8.05 -6.03 -6.22
C LYS A 106 -7.42 -6.23 -4.85
N LEU A 107 -7.96 -5.61 -3.80
CA LEU A 107 -7.54 -5.85 -2.42
C LEU A 107 -7.65 -7.33 -2.06
N ASN A 108 -8.80 -7.96 -2.34
CA ASN A 108 -9.02 -9.38 -2.06
C ASN A 108 -8.04 -10.29 -2.83
N LYS A 109 -7.76 -9.99 -4.11
CA LYS A 109 -6.76 -10.72 -4.91
C LYS A 109 -5.36 -10.56 -4.34
N ILE A 110 -4.96 -9.36 -3.92
CA ILE A 110 -3.67 -9.11 -3.28
C ILE A 110 -3.57 -9.89 -1.96
N LYS A 111 -4.62 -9.86 -1.13
CA LYS A 111 -4.71 -10.63 0.12
C LYS A 111 -4.49 -12.12 -0.12
N GLN A 112 -5.17 -12.69 -1.11
CA GLN A 112 -5.01 -14.10 -1.51
C GLN A 112 -3.60 -14.39 -2.04
N LEU A 113 -3.07 -13.58 -2.96
CA LEU A 113 -1.75 -13.77 -3.56
C LEU A 113 -0.62 -13.81 -2.51
N LEU A 114 -0.73 -12.93 -1.51
CA LEU A 114 0.27 -12.79 -0.46
C LEU A 114 -0.02 -13.65 0.79
N ASN A 115 -1.15 -14.35 0.84
CA ASN A 115 -1.65 -15.08 2.01
C ASN A 115 -1.76 -14.19 3.26
N ILE A 116 -2.39 -13.01 3.12
CA ILE A 116 -2.55 -12.03 4.20
C ILE A 116 -4.05 -11.73 4.43
N LEU A 117 -4.49 -11.62 5.70
CA LEU A 117 -5.91 -11.49 6.12
C LEU A 117 -6.30 -10.05 6.51
#